data_AF-A0AAV0TV93-F1
#
_entry.id   AF-A0AAV0TV93-F1
#
_cell.length_a   1.000
_cell.length_b   1.000
_cell.length_c   1.000
_cell.angle_alpha   90.00
_cell.angle_beta   90.00
_cell.angle_gamma   90.00
#
_symmetry.space_group_name_H-M   'P 1'
#
loop_
_entity.id
_entity.type
_entity.pdbx_description
1 polymer ?
#
loop_
_entity_poly.entity_id
_entity_poly.type
_entity_poly.pdbx_seq_one_letter_code
_entity_poly.pdbx_strand_id
1 'polypeptide(L)'
;MTAAAPKKLSKSACKKKAQEAVEAKAAVDEAIAKLAGTTSKLKQIDAIKAKKESGDVLNDDQLHKLETEQGLRDKVAQLSA
;
A
#
# COMPACT_ATOMS: atom_id res chain seq x y z
N MET A 1 -22.83 -48.31 6.95
CA MET A 1 -22.69 -47.21 5.97
C MET A 1 -23.17 -45.92 6.63
N THR A 2 -22.28 -44.95 6.90
CA THR A 2 -22.68 -43.61 7.35
C THR A 2 -21.89 -42.58 6.57
N ALA A 3 -22.44 -42.16 5.43
CA ALA A 3 -21.95 -41.04 4.65
C ALA A 3 -22.32 -39.74 5.37
N ALA A 4 -21.33 -39.05 5.93
CA ALA A 4 -21.50 -37.74 6.55
C ALA A 4 -21.79 -36.70 5.44
N ALA A 5 -23.06 -36.34 5.28
CA ALA A 5 -23.52 -35.34 4.34
C ALA A 5 -22.92 -33.95 4.68
N PRO A 6 -22.38 -33.21 3.68
CA PRO A 6 -21.83 -31.88 3.91
C PRO A 6 -22.99 -30.93 4.23
N LYS A 7 -22.99 -30.39 5.46
CA LYS A 7 -23.93 -29.37 5.92
C LYS A 7 -23.88 -28.21 4.94
N LYS A 8 -24.96 -28.04 4.13
CA LYS A 8 -25.11 -26.90 3.22
C LYS A 8 -25.08 -25.62 4.06
N LEU A 9 -23.97 -24.89 4.02
CA LEU A 9 -23.85 -23.54 4.56
C LEU A 9 -24.99 -22.71 3.96
N SER A 10 -25.84 -22.16 4.82
CA SER A 10 -27.04 -21.42 4.43
C SER A 10 -26.70 -20.27 3.47
N LYS A 11 -27.63 -19.92 2.56
CA LYS A 11 -27.48 -18.77 1.62
C LYS A 11 -27.00 -17.49 2.32
N SER A 12 -27.38 -17.30 3.57
CA SER A 12 -26.94 -16.18 4.43
C SER A 12 -25.45 -16.23 4.78
N ALA A 13 -24.88 -17.42 5.04
CA ALA A 13 -23.46 -17.59 5.29
C ALA A 13 -22.61 -17.36 4.02
N CYS A 14 -23.12 -17.76 2.86
CA CYS A 14 -22.47 -17.49 1.58
C CYS A 14 -22.49 -15.99 1.23
N LYS A 15 -23.58 -15.28 1.53
CA LYS A 15 -23.71 -13.84 1.30
C LYS A 15 -22.81 -13.00 2.23
N LYS A 16 -22.67 -13.41 3.49
CA LYS A 16 -21.80 -12.73 4.47
C LYS A 16 -20.31 -12.86 4.13
N LYS A 17 -19.86 -14.07 3.76
CA LYS A 17 -18.50 -14.29 3.25
C LYS A 17 -18.19 -13.54 1.96
N ALA A 18 -19.19 -13.38 1.08
CA ALA A 18 -19.01 -12.60 -0.15
C ALA A 18 -18.81 -11.11 0.13
N GLN A 19 -19.50 -10.55 1.13
CA GLN A 19 -19.28 -9.16 1.56
C GLN A 19 -17.90 -8.95 2.19
N GLU A 20 -17.49 -9.83 3.11
CA GLU A 20 -16.15 -9.76 3.71
C GLU A 20 -15.03 -9.87 2.67
N ALA A 21 -15.20 -10.71 1.64
CA ALA A 21 -14.23 -10.82 0.56
C ALA A 21 -14.17 -9.57 -0.35
N VAL A 22 -15.29 -8.87 -0.52
CA VAL A 22 -15.35 -7.62 -1.30
C VAL A 22 -14.74 -6.46 -0.52
N GLU A 23 -15.03 -6.34 0.77
CA GLU A 23 -14.39 -5.35 1.65
C GLU A 23 -12.88 -5.59 1.78
N ALA A 24 -12.45 -6.84 1.93
CA ALA A 24 -11.04 -7.19 1.96
C ALA A 24 -10.33 -6.84 0.64
N LYS A 25 -10.98 -7.07 -0.52
CA LYS A 25 -10.43 -6.65 -1.82
C LYS A 25 -10.31 -5.13 -1.92
N ALA A 26 -11.35 -4.39 -1.51
CA ALA A 26 -11.31 -2.93 -1.52
C ALA A 26 -10.19 -2.37 -0.63
N ALA A 27 -9.99 -2.95 0.57
CA ALA A 27 -8.91 -2.57 1.48
C ALA A 27 -7.51 -2.84 0.89
N VAL A 28 -7.34 -3.97 0.19
CA VAL A 28 -6.08 -4.30 -0.49
C VAL A 28 -5.82 -3.37 -1.67
N ASP A 29 -6.83 -3.09 -2.51
CA ASP A 29 -6.71 -2.12 -3.61
C ASP A 29 -6.33 -0.72 -3.09
N GLU A 30 -6.92 -0.28 -1.98
CA GLU A 30 -6.57 0.99 -1.35
C GLU A 30 -5.12 1.01 -0.83
N ALA A 31 -4.66 -0.08 -0.21
CA ALA A 31 -3.27 -0.22 0.25
C ALA A 31 -2.29 -0.19 -0.93
N ILE A 32 -2.62 -0.86 -2.04
CA ILE A 32 -1.81 -0.85 -3.27
C ILE A 32 -1.75 0.56 -3.86
N ALA A 33 -2.87 1.28 -3.92
CA ALA A 33 -2.90 2.65 -4.42
C ALA A 33 -2.04 3.59 -3.55
N LYS A 34 -2.11 3.44 -2.22
CA LYS A 34 -1.27 4.19 -1.27
C LYS A 34 0.22 3.86 -1.45
N LEU A 35 0.56 2.58 -1.61
CA LEU A 35 1.93 2.13 -1.89
C LEU A 35 2.47 2.70 -3.20
N ALA A 36 1.66 2.67 -4.27
CA ALA A 36 2.06 3.20 -5.58
C ALA A 36 2.33 4.71 -5.53
N GLY A 37 1.47 5.47 -4.85
CA GLY A 37 1.66 6.92 -4.64
C GLY A 37 2.90 7.23 -3.80
N THR A 38 3.14 6.46 -2.75
CA THR A 38 4.31 6.62 -1.87
C THR A 38 5.62 6.26 -2.60
N THR A 39 5.61 5.18 -3.38
CA THR A 39 6.74 4.76 -4.22
C THR A 39 7.10 5.82 -5.26
N SER A 40 6.09 6.44 -5.88
CA SER A 40 6.31 7.52 -6.86
C SER A 40 7.00 8.74 -6.23
N LYS A 41 6.64 9.09 -4.99
CA LYS A 41 7.30 10.15 -4.23
C LYS A 41 8.76 9.79 -3.88
N LEU A 42 9.01 8.55 -3.47
CA LEU A 42 10.37 8.06 -3.20
C LEU A 42 11.26 8.14 -4.45
N LYS A 43 10.76 7.77 -5.63
CA LYS A 43 11.51 7.92 -6.89
C LYS A 43 11.88 9.37 -7.21
N GLN A 44 10.99 10.33 -6.93
CA GLN A 44 11.29 11.75 -7.09
C GLN A 44 12.40 12.19 -6.12
N ILE A 45 12.33 11.73 -4.88
CA ILE A 45 13.36 11.99 -3.86
C ILE A 45 14.70 11.39 -4.29
N ASP A 46 14.73 10.18 -4.81
CA ASP A 46 15.96 9.54 -5.32
C ASP A 46 16.57 10.36 -6.46
N ALA A 47 15.75 10.87 -7.39
CA ALA A 47 16.22 11.77 -8.44
C ALA A 47 16.76 13.11 -7.87
N ILE A 48 16.13 13.66 -6.82
CA ILE A 48 16.61 14.86 -6.12
C ILE A 48 17.95 14.58 -5.42
N LYS A 49 18.15 13.40 -4.82
CA LYS A 49 19.44 13.02 -4.25
C LYS A 49 20.52 12.90 -5.29
N ALA A 50 20.24 12.26 -6.43
CA ALA A 50 21.19 12.16 -7.52
C ALA A 50 21.65 13.56 -8.01
N LYS A 51 20.71 14.53 -8.07
CA LYS A 51 21.05 15.93 -8.35
C LYS A 51 21.94 16.54 -7.26
N LYS A 52 21.61 16.34 -5.99
CA LYS A 52 22.43 16.80 -4.85
C LYS A 52 23.85 16.23 -4.91
N GLU A 53 23.99 14.94 -5.21
CA GLU A 53 25.28 14.24 -5.36
C GLU A 53 26.07 14.74 -6.57
N SER A 54 25.38 15.17 -7.64
CA SER A 54 25.97 15.81 -8.81
C SER A 54 26.42 17.26 -8.55
N GLY A 55 26.18 17.79 -7.33
CA GLY A 55 26.52 19.16 -6.95
C GLY A 55 25.49 20.21 -7.42
N ASP A 56 24.30 19.79 -7.83
CA ASP A 56 23.21 20.69 -8.23
C ASP A 56 22.61 21.40 -7.01
N VAL A 57 22.32 22.69 -7.14
CA VAL A 57 21.71 23.49 -6.06
C VAL A 57 20.22 23.18 -5.98
N LEU A 58 19.80 22.55 -4.88
CA LEU A 58 18.40 22.25 -4.62
C LEU A 58 17.65 23.48 -4.10
N ASN A 59 16.39 23.63 -4.51
CA ASN A 59 15.48 24.62 -3.93
C ASN A 59 14.82 24.12 -2.62
N ASP A 60 14.14 25.01 -1.91
CA ASP A 60 13.51 24.72 -0.61
C ASP A 60 12.46 23.59 -0.69
N ASP A 61 11.67 23.53 -1.77
CA ASP A 61 10.68 22.46 -1.98
C ASP A 61 11.37 21.09 -2.16
N GLN A 62 12.49 21.05 -2.88
CA GLN A 62 13.30 19.84 -3.07
C GLN A 62 13.95 19.39 -1.76
N LEU A 63 14.45 20.33 -0.94
CA LEU A 63 14.99 20.02 0.38
C LEU A 63 13.92 19.45 1.31
N HIS A 64 12.74 20.08 1.36
CA HIS A 64 11.63 19.59 2.18
C HIS A 64 11.15 18.20 1.73
N LYS A 65 11.17 17.89 0.42
CA LYS A 65 10.90 16.54 -0.09
C LYS A 65 11.89 15.51 0.46
N LEU A 66 13.18 15.84 0.52
CA LEU A 66 14.20 14.96 1.11
C LEU A 66 13.94 14.74 2.61
N GLU A 67 13.54 15.76 3.35
CA GLU A 67 13.22 15.63 4.79
C GLU A 67 12.07 14.66 5.04
N THR A 68 11.05 14.64 4.17
CA THR A 68 9.91 13.74 4.30
C THR A 68 10.20 12.28 3.91
N GLU A 69 11.38 11.99 3.37
CA GLU A 69 11.73 10.66 2.85
C GLU A 69 11.55 9.56 3.90
N GLN A 70 12.08 9.77 5.11
CA GLN A 70 12.05 8.77 6.17
C GLN A 70 10.60 8.37 6.48
N GLY A 71 9.71 9.36 6.62
CA GLY A 71 8.29 9.12 6.86
C GLY A 71 7.56 8.43 5.69
N LEU A 72 8.03 8.60 4.45
CA LEU A 72 7.51 7.84 3.31
C LEU A 72 7.99 6.39 3.34
N ARG A 73 9.25 6.14 3.71
CA ARG A 73 9.79 4.78 3.90
C ARG A 73 9.06 4.04 5.02
N ASP A 74 8.80 4.72 6.14
CA ASP A 74 8.04 4.15 7.26
C ASP A 74 6.60 3.79 6.85
N LYS A 75 5.95 4.65 6.04
CA LYS A 75 4.63 4.35 5.48
C LYS A 75 4.64 3.14 4.55
N VAL A 76 5.67 2.99 3.71
CA VAL A 76 5.82 1.78 2.89
C VAL A 76 5.98 0.56 3.78
N ALA A 77 6.85 0.63 4.79
CA ALA A 77 7.08 -0.47 5.72
C ALA A 77 5.79 -0.89 6.44
N GLN A 78 5.01 0.07 6.95
CA GLN A 78 3.71 -0.19 7.60
C GLN A 78 2.65 -0.78 6.65
N LEU A 79 2.65 -0.38 5.38
CA LEU A 79 1.71 -0.93 4.39
C LEU A 79 2.15 -2.31 3.85
N SER A 80 3.40 -2.70 4.09
CA SER A 80 3.99 -3.98 3.65
C SER A 80 4.18 -5.03 4.74
N ALA A 81 4.00 -4.65 6.01
CA ALA A 81 4.16 -5.50 7.21
C ALA A 81 2.85 -6.19 7.59
#